data_AF-E9EF28-F1
#
_entry.id   AF-E9EF28-F1
#
_cell.length_a   1.000
_cell.length_b   1.000
_cell.length_c   1.000
_cell.angle_alpha   90.00
_cell.angle_beta   90.00
_cell.angle_gamma   90.00
#
_symmetry.space_group_name_H-M   'P 1'
#
loop_
_entity.id
_entity.type
_entity.pdbx_description
1 polymer ?
#
loop_
_entity_poly.entity_id
_entity_poly.type
_entity_poly.pdbx_seq_one_letter_code
_entity_poly.pdbx_strand_id
1 'polypeptide(L)'
;MGEELSDSPIADEDMLRDFMRFAVESPVQKIVQQVREKDILEDRYSIGRGIIFASYPSAISDVNLRVDSQVNTVPQVPANQELDSDQLRPDRICIYKAESEDGSLEQRKLIFIAEYKPPHKLTKEQLRTGLQPMDIYKDIVNHPTIPSQQNKRAYFRYCAKKLTAAAVTQAYHYMIEGGVSYGIMSNGEATVFLKVDWSNPGTLLYHLAEPKSEVPAHHPDGIISCSAVGQYLSFTLLALSQHHQHGERGQEERETVKKNLQRWKYNIDQMLLDMSPDNHKPRSPVDPDFSRPKTYSNVDWSPFLAYNLRRREGDEPARGPARRRSPPSSDDEAEENAPDSPSPAVRRTRSRGRATRGRGARGRQNTSQSRGAASSRNSTRGEQYCTQKCLIGLVNGDFLDMRCPNVSRHMGNGPAPSGMKVKTYHPVNHATWLELLREQWKKSLDDGITSLHISGASGALFRVTLLRYGYTFIGKGTPAPLIKRLENEAGIYKRLKHMQGTSIPVFLGAVDLRPMNKIYYYDHRVYIVHVTFFSWGGRTLSSLELPSGLSKRLTDGACQSIRAMHSKGVVHNDIRQPNMLYNPDTKRIMIIDFDRARVVETSRHEHSRTKPGDEAEIQHAKYILSREKGCSVK
;
A
#
# COMPACT_ATOMS: atom_id res chain seq x y z
N MET A 1 13.25 14.53 27.38
CA MET A 1 12.22 13.73 26.68
C MET A 1 11.40 12.90 27.65
N GLY A 2 11.98 11.96 28.40
CA GLY A 2 11.21 11.15 29.36
C GLY A 2 10.52 11.99 30.44
N GLU A 3 11.24 12.95 31.03
CA GLU A 3 10.71 13.88 32.03
C GLU A 3 9.72 14.89 31.40
N GLU A 4 10.11 15.54 30.29
CA GLU A 4 9.27 16.47 29.50
C GLU A 4 7.90 15.88 29.07
N LEU A 5 7.79 14.56 28.91
CA LEU A 5 6.54 13.86 28.57
C LEU A 5 5.74 13.39 29.81
N SER A 6 6.26 13.61 31.03
CA SER A 6 5.62 13.20 32.29
C SER A 6 4.90 14.33 33.03
N ASP A 7 5.21 15.58 32.69
CA ASP A 7 4.74 16.79 33.39
C ASP A 7 3.24 17.13 33.19
N SER A 8 2.51 16.37 32.36
CA SER A 8 1.08 16.58 32.14
C SER A 8 0.33 15.29 31.79
N PRO A 9 -0.89 15.07 32.34
CA PRO A 9 -1.71 13.92 31.98
C PRO A 9 -2.24 14.05 30.54
N ILE A 10 -2.43 12.92 29.86
CA ILE A 10 -2.98 12.84 28.50
C ILE A 10 -4.44 13.33 28.51
N ALA A 11 -4.65 14.59 28.10
CA ALA A 11 -5.94 15.25 28.12
C ALA A 11 -6.80 14.92 26.88
N ASP A 12 -6.19 14.71 25.72
CA ASP A 12 -6.86 14.51 24.43
C ASP A 12 -6.13 13.52 23.50
N GLU A 13 -6.71 13.29 22.32
CA GLU A 13 -6.19 12.44 21.25
C GLU A 13 -4.86 12.94 20.65
N ASP A 14 -4.67 14.26 20.57
CA ASP A 14 -3.47 14.88 20.02
C ASP A 14 -2.26 14.62 20.95
N MET A 15 -2.43 14.76 22.27
CA MET A 15 -1.45 14.40 23.29
C MET A 15 -1.15 12.90 23.31
N LEU A 16 -2.16 12.03 23.17
CA LEU A 16 -1.93 10.58 23.14
C LEU A 16 -1.10 10.17 21.92
N ARG A 17 -1.45 10.69 20.73
CA ARG A 17 -0.70 10.42 19.50
C ARG A 17 0.75 10.87 19.65
N ASP A 18 1.00 12.07 20.16
CA ASP A 18 2.36 12.59 20.26
C ASP A 18 3.17 11.83 21.34
N PHE A 19 2.56 11.40 22.44
CA PHE A 19 3.16 10.45 23.39
C PHE A 19 3.55 9.13 22.71
N MET A 20 2.63 8.47 22.00
CA MET A 20 2.91 7.21 21.29
C MET A 20 4.02 7.38 20.26
N ARG A 21 4.00 8.50 19.52
CA ARG A 21 4.99 8.86 18.51
C ARG A 21 6.40 8.99 19.08
N PHE A 22 6.57 9.67 20.22
CA PHE A 22 7.89 9.88 20.84
C PHE A 22 8.35 8.69 21.68
N ALA A 23 7.46 8.06 22.46
CA ALA A 23 7.80 7.01 23.41
C ALA A 23 7.88 5.60 22.79
N VAL A 24 7.16 5.34 21.70
CA VAL A 24 7.07 3.99 21.08
C VAL A 24 7.47 3.99 19.61
N GLU A 25 6.78 4.77 18.76
CA GLU A 25 6.93 4.67 17.30
C GLU A 25 8.32 5.11 16.82
N SER A 26 8.82 6.25 17.30
CA SER A 26 10.15 6.76 16.91
C SER A 26 11.30 5.84 17.35
N PRO A 27 11.30 5.26 18.58
CA PRO A 27 12.18 4.14 18.93
C PRO A 27 12.06 2.94 17.99
N VAL A 28 10.85 2.44 17.71
CA VAL A 28 10.65 1.28 16.81
C VAL A 28 11.18 1.58 15.40
N GLN A 29 10.89 2.75 14.84
CA GLN A 29 11.38 3.15 13.52
C GLN A 29 12.91 3.19 13.46
N LYS A 30 13.57 3.75 14.48
CA LYS A 30 15.04 3.79 14.60
C LYS A 30 15.64 2.39 14.72
N ILE A 31 15.02 1.49 15.47
CA ILE A 31 15.49 0.10 15.59
C ILE A 31 15.35 -0.63 14.26
N VAL A 32 14.19 -0.53 13.58
CA VAL A 32 13.98 -1.14 12.25
C VAL A 32 14.96 -0.57 11.21
N GLN A 33 15.25 0.72 11.26
CA GLN A 33 16.29 1.34 10.43
C GLN A 33 17.69 0.77 10.72
N GLN A 34 18.06 0.59 11.99
CA GLN A 34 19.35 0.00 12.38
C GLN A 34 19.49 -1.49 12.06
N VAL A 35 18.38 -2.24 12.06
CA VAL A 35 18.33 -3.64 11.62
C VAL A 35 18.55 -3.73 10.11
N ARG A 36 17.84 -2.89 9.33
CA ARG A 36 18.02 -2.71 7.88
C ARG A 36 19.45 -2.32 7.51
N GLU A 37 20.05 -1.35 8.20
CA GLU A 37 21.41 -0.85 7.90
C GLU A 37 22.53 -1.87 8.16
N LYS A 38 22.22 -2.97 8.86
CA LYS A 38 23.15 -4.08 9.12
C LYS A 38 22.83 -5.33 8.30
N ASP A 39 21.84 -5.24 7.40
CA ASP A 39 21.26 -6.36 6.63
C ASP A 39 20.82 -7.54 7.51
N ILE A 40 20.34 -7.24 8.71
CA ILE A 40 19.96 -8.23 9.72
C ILE A 40 18.51 -8.65 9.47
N LEU A 41 18.29 -9.95 9.21
CA LEU A 41 16.97 -10.59 9.09
C LEU A 41 16.11 -10.16 7.88
N GLU A 42 16.67 -9.52 6.84
CA GLU A 42 15.92 -9.15 5.63
C GLU A 42 15.30 -10.38 4.93
N ASP A 43 16.05 -11.49 4.83
CA ASP A 43 15.56 -12.77 4.32
C ASP A 43 14.35 -13.35 5.10
N ARG A 44 14.14 -12.92 6.36
CA ARG A 44 13.15 -13.50 7.28
C ARG A 44 11.91 -12.63 7.46
N TYR A 45 12.08 -11.31 7.53
CA TYR A 45 10.99 -10.36 7.76
C TYR A 45 10.75 -9.43 6.57
N SER A 46 11.67 -9.35 5.60
CA SER A 46 11.58 -8.51 4.42
C SER A 46 11.20 -7.06 4.77
N ILE A 47 12.06 -6.43 5.58
CA ILE A 47 11.93 -5.06 6.08
C ILE A 47 12.02 -4.06 4.92
N GLY A 48 12.75 -4.41 3.85
CA GLY A 48 12.89 -3.58 2.65
C GLY A 48 13.56 -2.26 2.96
N ARG A 49 12.90 -1.13 2.61
CA ARG A 49 13.46 0.19 2.91
C ARG A 49 13.12 0.69 4.32
N GLY A 50 12.34 -0.06 5.09
CA GLY A 50 11.93 0.24 6.46
C GLY A 50 10.43 0.54 6.58
N ILE A 51 10.04 1.13 7.71
CA ILE A 51 8.64 1.45 8.02
C ILE A 51 8.39 2.97 8.09
N ILE A 52 7.16 3.36 7.72
CA ILE A 52 6.66 4.73 7.77
C ILE A 52 5.36 4.74 8.60
N PHE A 53 5.33 5.58 9.64
CA PHE A 53 4.12 5.91 10.39
C PHE A 53 3.48 7.15 9.76
N ALA A 54 2.20 7.09 9.37
CA ALA A 54 1.50 8.23 8.77
C ALA A 54 0.05 8.35 9.29
N SER A 55 -0.27 9.50 9.90
CA SER A 55 -1.63 9.86 10.33
C SER A 55 -2.50 10.40 9.19
N TYR A 56 -1.87 10.99 8.18
CA TYR A 56 -2.50 11.45 6.95
C TYR A 56 -1.94 10.61 5.80
N PRO A 57 -2.70 9.63 5.28
CA PRO A 57 -2.20 8.71 4.27
C PRO A 57 -1.69 9.42 3.01
N SER A 58 -2.53 10.20 2.35
CA SER A 58 -2.23 10.75 1.02
C SER A 58 -2.83 12.14 0.83
N ALA A 59 -2.31 12.88 -0.17
CA ALA A 59 -2.87 14.18 -0.56
C ALA A 59 -4.36 14.11 -0.97
N ILE A 60 -4.84 12.93 -1.39
CA ILE A 60 -6.26 12.68 -1.63
C ILE A 60 -7.04 12.73 -0.31
N SER A 61 -6.54 12.04 0.74
CA SER A 61 -7.16 12.00 2.07
C SER A 61 -7.25 13.40 2.70
N ASP A 62 -6.16 14.17 2.68
CA ASP A 62 -6.13 15.56 3.17
C ASP A 62 -7.18 16.45 2.50
N VAL A 63 -7.33 16.32 1.18
CA VAL A 63 -8.29 17.12 0.42
C VAL A 63 -9.72 16.61 0.66
N ASN A 64 -9.94 15.30 0.79
CA ASN A 64 -11.26 14.73 1.09
C ASN A 64 -11.77 15.27 2.44
N LEU A 65 -10.98 15.12 3.51
CA LEU A 65 -11.30 15.62 4.85
C LEU A 65 -11.62 17.13 4.86
N ARG A 66 -10.87 17.93 4.09
CA ARG A 66 -11.11 19.38 3.96
C ARG A 66 -12.38 19.72 3.18
N VAL A 67 -12.76 18.92 2.18
CA VAL A 67 -14.01 19.12 1.42
C VAL A 67 -15.22 18.65 2.24
N ASP A 68 -15.12 17.51 2.92
CA ASP A 68 -16.18 17.02 3.82
C ASP A 68 -16.45 18.02 4.97
N SER A 69 -15.40 18.70 5.45
CA SER A 69 -15.49 19.81 6.43
C SER A 69 -16.12 21.11 5.87
N GLN A 70 -16.39 21.19 4.57
CA GLN A 70 -16.94 22.39 3.90
C GLN A 70 -18.33 22.14 3.26
N VAL A 71 -18.71 20.88 3.00
CA VAL A 71 -19.97 20.54 2.31
C VAL A 71 -21.07 20.20 3.33
N ASN A 72 -21.52 21.21 4.08
CA ASN A 72 -22.78 21.18 4.84
C ASN A 72 -23.99 21.31 3.89
N THR A 73 -24.04 20.54 2.80
CA THR A 73 -25.12 20.62 1.79
C THR A 73 -25.30 19.28 1.09
N VAL A 74 -26.34 18.54 1.49
CA VAL A 74 -26.62 17.15 1.09
C VAL A 74 -26.90 17.04 -0.43
N PRO A 75 -26.09 16.28 -1.19
CA PRO A 75 -26.48 15.76 -2.50
C PRO A 75 -27.22 14.42 -2.31
N GLN A 76 -28.39 14.25 -2.91
CA GLN A 76 -29.12 12.98 -2.83
C GLN A 76 -28.35 11.87 -3.59
N VAL A 77 -28.00 10.81 -2.86
CA VAL A 77 -27.36 9.58 -3.35
C VAL A 77 -28.33 8.41 -3.03
N PRO A 78 -28.38 7.32 -3.83
CA PRO A 78 -29.30 6.20 -3.56
C PRO A 78 -29.21 5.65 -2.13
N ALA A 79 -30.36 5.32 -1.55
CA ALA A 79 -30.62 5.23 -0.11
C ALA A 79 -30.01 4.03 0.66
N ASN A 80 -28.76 3.66 0.35
CA ASN A 80 -27.96 2.67 1.09
C ASN A 80 -26.52 3.15 1.40
N GLN A 81 -26.18 4.40 1.05
CA GLN A 81 -24.92 5.05 1.39
C GLN A 81 -25.17 6.48 1.90
N GLU A 82 -25.81 6.57 3.07
CA GLU A 82 -25.67 7.75 3.92
C GLU A 82 -24.22 7.78 4.43
N LEU A 83 -23.51 8.90 4.25
CA LEU A 83 -22.15 9.01 4.77
C LEU A 83 -22.21 9.09 6.30
N ASP A 84 -21.38 8.31 7.00
CA ASP A 84 -21.18 8.50 8.42
C ASP A 84 -20.67 9.93 8.66
N SER A 85 -21.39 10.68 9.49
CA SER A 85 -21.05 12.05 9.87
C SER A 85 -19.91 12.07 10.90
N ASP A 86 -18.81 11.42 10.53
CA ASP A 86 -17.55 11.26 11.28
C ASP A 86 -16.73 12.57 11.26
N GLN A 87 -17.43 13.71 11.44
CA GLN A 87 -16.82 15.02 11.64
C GLN A 87 -16.17 15.07 13.02
N LEU A 88 -14.91 14.59 13.12
CA LEU A 88 -13.81 15.19 13.90
C LEU A 88 -12.57 14.26 13.98
N ARG A 89 -11.44 14.77 13.45
CA ARG A 89 -10.05 14.55 13.93
C ARG A 89 -9.45 13.11 13.87
N PRO A 90 -8.12 12.95 14.09
CA PRO A 90 -7.38 11.75 13.67
C PRO A 90 -6.78 10.92 14.83
N ASP A 91 -7.58 10.04 15.42
CA ASP A 91 -7.18 8.98 16.37
C ASP A 91 -6.17 7.95 15.80
N ARG A 92 -5.68 8.13 14.57
CA ARG A 92 -5.34 7.02 13.67
C ARG A 92 -3.95 7.19 13.07
N ILE A 93 -3.21 6.09 12.98
CA ILE A 93 -1.94 5.98 12.27
C ILE A 93 -1.96 4.73 11.40
N CYS A 94 -1.60 4.86 10.14
CA CYS A 94 -1.36 3.73 9.25
C CYS A 94 0.15 3.46 9.18
N ILE A 95 0.54 2.20 9.33
CA ILE A 95 1.95 1.78 9.35
C ILE A 95 2.23 1.07 8.03
N TYR A 96 3.12 1.68 7.23
CA TYR A 96 3.44 1.23 5.88
C TYR A 96 4.87 0.70 5.77
N LYS A 97 5.08 -0.25 4.86
CA LYS A 97 6.41 -0.64 4.38
C LYS A 97 6.84 0.31 3.27
N ALA A 98 8.05 0.86 3.36
CA ALA A 98 8.65 1.66 2.30
C ALA A 98 9.28 0.76 1.22
N GLU A 99 9.04 1.07 -0.06
CA GLU A 99 9.63 0.35 -1.20
C GLU A 99 10.62 1.20 -2.01
N SER A 100 10.49 2.53 -2.01
CA SER A 100 11.46 3.47 -2.60
C SER A 100 12.58 3.87 -1.63
N GLU A 101 13.76 4.25 -2.16
CA GLU A 101 14.87 4.82 -1.40
C GLU A 101 14.58 6.24 -0.91
N ASP A 102 13.79 7.02 -1.66
CA ASP A 102 13.52 8.44 -1.38
C ASP A 102 12.59 8.66 -0.16
N GLY A 103 12.05 7.59 0.43
CA GLY A 103 11.04 7.67 1.49
C GLY A 103 9.70 8.30 1.04
N SER A 104 9.49 8.47 -0.27
CA SER A 104 8.30 9.11 -0.84
C SER A 104 7.03 8.32 -0.53
N LEU A 105 5.95 9.05 -0.19
CA LEU A 105 4.66 8.47 0.22
C LEU A 105 3.96 7.63 -0.87
N GLU A 106 4.44 7.72 -2.11
CA GLU A 106 3.87 7.03 -3.28
C GLU A 106 4.10 5.51 -3.18
N GLN A 107 5.35 5.05 -3.19
CA GLN A 107 5.69 3.62 -3.25
C GLN A 107 5.83 3.01 -1.85
N ARG A 108 4.68 2.70 -1.26
CA ARG A 108 4.54 2.04 0.03
C ARG A 108 3.36 1.05 0.03
N LYS A 109 3.37 0.10 0.97
CA LYS A 109 2.29 -0.90 1.19
C LYS A 109 1.81 -0.92 2.64
N LEU A 110 0.52 -1.15 2.88
CA LEU A 110 -0.07 -1.05 4.22
C LEU A 110 0.15 -2.35 5.01
N ILE A 111 0.86 -2.27 6.15
CA ILE A 111 1.19 -3.44 6.97
C ILE A 111 0.10 -3.68 8.03
N PHE A 112 -0.23 -2.64 8.80
CA PHE A 112 -1.26 -2.64 9.83
C PHE A 112 -1.72 -1.21 10.14
N ILE A 113 -2.81 -1.11 10.91
CA ILE A 113 -3.43 0.16 11.34
C ILE A 113 -3.36 0.24 12.88
N ALA A 114 -3.03 1.41 13.41
CA ALA A 114 -3.10 1.74 14.83
C ALA A 114 -4.20 2.77 15.11
N GLU A 115 -4.97 2.55 16.16
CA GLU A 115 -6.02 3.44 16.64
C GLU A 115 -5.83 3.75 18.13
N TYR A 116 -5.89 5.04 18.48
CA TYR A 116 -5.54 5.54 19.80
C TYR A 116 -6.76 6.17 20.47
N LYS A 117 -7.14 5.65 21.64
CA LYS A 117 -8.27 6.16 22.44
C LYS A 117 -7.74 6.66 23.79
N PRO A 118 -7.86 7.96 24.13
CA PRO A 118 -7.35 8.51 25.38
C PRO A 118 -7.83 7.74 26.62
N PRO A 119 -7.01 7.65 27.70
CA PRO A 119 -7.40 7.00 28.96
C PRO A 119 -8.73 7.47 29.55
N HIS A 120 -9.14 8.72 29.27
CA HIS A 120 -10.43 9.26 29.73
C HIS A 120 -11.63 8.76 28.92
N LYS A 121 -11.45 8.31 27.66
CA LYS A 121 -12.47 7.66 26.83
C LYS A 121 -12.50 6.14 27.01
N LEU A 122 -11.34 5.51 27.23
CA LEU A 122 -11.22 4.06 27.39
C LEU A 122 -10.09 3.69 28.38
N THR A 123 -10.46 3.36 29.63
CA THR A 123 -9.48 3.03 30.68
C THR A 123 -8.93 1.60 30.55
N LYS A 124 -7.75 1.32 31.13
CA LYS A 124 -7.21 -0.04 31.18
C LYS A 124 -8.10 -1.01 31.98
N GLU A 125 -8.80 -0.55 33.01
CA GLU A 125 -9.76 -1.35 33.79
C GLU A 125 -11.00 -1.69 32.95
N GLN A 126 -11.46 -0.76 32.09
CA GLN A 126 -12.50 -1.04 31.10
C GLN A 126 -12.02 -2.07 30.07
N LEU A 127 -10.80 -1.94 29.54
CA LEU A 127 -10.20 -2.93 28.62
C LEU A 127 -10.11 -4.32 29.26
N ARG A 128 -9.58 -4.45 30.49
CA ARG A 128 -9.52 -5.75 31.22
C ARG A 128 -10.90 -6.39 31.39
N THR A 129 -11.92 -5.57 31.67
CA THR A 129 -13.30 -6.03 31.93
C THR A 129 -14.05 -6.35 30.63
N GLY A 130 -13.79 -5.59 29.57
CA GLY A 130 -14.44 -5.69 28.27
C GLY A 130 -13.83 -6.73 27.34
N LEU A 131 -12.50 -6.94 27.39
CA LEU A 131 -11.79 -7.92 26.57
C LEU A 131 -11.94 -9.34 27.13
N GLN A 132 -13.09 -9.95 26.82
CA GLN A 132 -13.44 -11.34 27.06
C GLN A 132 -13.90 -11.99 25.73
N PRO A 133 -13.75 -13.33 25.55
CA PRO A 133 -14.40 -14.03 24.45
C PRO A 133 -15.93 -13.83 24.51
N MET A 134 -16.51 -13.28 23.44
CA MET A 134 -17.93 -12.97 23.32
C MET A 134 -18.34 -12.84 21.84
N ASP A 135 -19.62 -13.00 21.54
CA ASP A 135 -20.19 -12.63 20.24
C ASP A 135 -20.70 -11.19 20.34
N ILE A 136 -19.96 -10.22 19.79
CA ILE A 136 -20.32 -8.79 19.90
C ILE A 136 -21.74 -8.53 19.39
N TYR A 137 -22.20 -9.22 18.34
CA TYR A 137 -23.52 -8.97 17.77
C TYR A 137 -24.64 -9.51 18.67
N LYS A 138 -24.50 -10.71 19.25
CA LYS A 138 -25.47 -11.25 20.21
C LYS A 138 -25.40 -10.57 21.57
N ASP A 139 -24.19 -10.44 22.12
CA ASP A 139 -23.93 -10.13 23.52
C ASP A 139 -23.87 -8.61 23.80
N ILE A 140 -23.70 -7.77 22.77
CA ILE A 140 -23.62 -6.30 22.91
C ILE A 140 -24.67 -5.58 22.06
N VAL A 141 -24.76 -5.89 20.76
CA VAL A 141 -25.67 -5.17 19.84
C VAL A 141 -27.13 -5.52 20.10
N ASN A 142 -27.45 -6.81 20.23
CA ASN A 142 -28.81 -7.31 20.52
C ASN A 142 -29.06 -7.56 22.01
N HIS A 143 -28.26 -6.98 22.92
CA HIS A 143 -28.35 -7.29 24.35
C HIS A 143 -29.68 -6.81 24.96
N PRO A 144 -30.54 -7.72 25.49
CA PRO A 144 -31.96 -7.42 25.74
C PRO A 144 -32.25 -6.58 26.99
N THR A 145 -31.28 -6.37 27.88
CA THR A 145 -31.46 -5.64 29.15
C THR A 145 -30.29 -4.71 29.46
N ILE A 146 -30.58 -3.47 29.86
CA ILE A 146 -29.57 -2.56 30.42
C ILE A 146 -29.59 -2.73 31.96
N PRO A 147 -28.47 -3.05 32.62
CA PRO A 147 -28.44 -3.16 34.08
C PRO A 147 -28.78 -1.83 34.76
N SER A 148 -29.57 -1.87 35.85
CA SER A 148 -29.88 -0.68 36.65
C SER A 148 -28.60 -0.01 37.17
N GLN A 149 -28.49 1.31 36.97
CA GLN A 149 -27.38 2.15 37.43
C GLN A 149 -27.15 2.06 38.96
N GLN A 150 -28.18 1.69 39.72
CA GLN A 150 -28.07 1.43 41.16
C GLN A 150 -27.06 0.31 41.45
N ASN A 151 -26.98 -0.73 40.60
CA ASN A 151 -25.95 -1.76 40.66
C ASN A 151 -24.71 -1.31 39.88
N LYS A 152 -23.93 -0.40 40.50
CA LYS A 152 -22.72 0.19 39.91
C LYS A 152 -21.71 -0.86 39.37
N ARG A 153 -21.60 -2.05 39.99
CA ARG A 153 -20.71 -3.14 39.54
C ARG A 153 -21.21 -3.80 38.25
N ALA A 154 -22.52 -4.06 38.14
CA ALA A 154 -23.12 -4.59 36.91
C ALA A 154 -23.14 -3.55 35.78
N TYR A 155 -23.48 -2.30 36.10
CA TYR A 155 -23.49 -1.19 35.14
C TYR A 155 -22.08 -0.90 34.59
N PHE A 156 -21.04 -0.85 35.45
CA PHE A 156 -19.65 -0.71 34.99
C PHE A 156 -19.23 -1.85 34.06
N ARG A 157 -19.56 -3.11 34.39
CA ARG A 157 -19.28 -4.27 33.51
C ARG A 157 -19.97 -4.13 32.14
N TYR A 158 -21.22 -3.66 32.10
CA TYR A 158 -21.95 -3.37 30.85
C TYR A 158 -21.26 -2.26 30.04
N CYS A 159 -20.99 -1.10 30.65
CA CYS A 159 -20.32 0.02 29.98
C CYS A 159 -18.93 -0.36 29.47
N ALA A 160 -18.13 -1.05 30.27
CA ALA A 160 -16.79 -1.51 29.89
C ALA A 160 -16.82 -2.47 28.70
N LYS A 161 -17.75 -3.45 28.69
CA LYS A 161 -17.98 -4.32 27.52
C LYS A 161 -18.43 -3.53 26.30
N LYS A 162 -19.41 -2.64 26.44
CA LYS A 162 -19.98 -1.86 25.33
C LYS A 162 -18.97 -0.91 24.67
N LEU A 163 -18.18 -0.18 25.47
CA LEU A 163 -17.12 0.72 25.00
C LEU A 163 -15.96 -0.04 24.36
N THR A 164 -15.52 -1.14 24.99
CA THR A 164 -14.44 -1.98 24.44
C THR A 164 -14.87 -2.63 23.12
N ALA A 165 -16.08 -3.18 23.06
CA ALA A 165 -16.63 -3.79 21.85
C ALA A 165 -16.74 -2.76 20.71
N ALA A 166 -17.17 -1.53 21.01
CA ALA A 166 -17.20 -0.45 20.03
C ALA A 166 -15.80 -0.17 19.47
N ALA A 167 -14.82 0.11 20.35
CA ALA A 167 -13.46 0.46 19.93
C ALA A 167 -12.75 -0.65 19.14
N VAL A 168 -12.90 -1.93 19.52
CA VAL A 168 -12.32 -3.03 18.71
C VAL A 168 -13.09 -3.27 17.41
N THR A 169 -14.40 -2.98 17.36
CA THR A 169 -15.18 -3.03 16.10
C THR A 169 -14.75 -1.92 15.14
N GLN A 170 -14.42 -0.74 15.66
CA GLN A 170 -13.89 0.38 14.86
C GLN A 170 -12.53 0.01 14.23
N ALA A 171 -11.58 -0.47 15.04
CA ALA A 171 -10.27 -0.91 14.56
C ALA A 171 -10.38 -2.08 13.55
N TYR A 172 -11.22 -3.07 13.86
CA TYR A 172 -11.50 -4.20 12.97
C TYR A 172 -12.08 -3.78 11.61
N HIS A 173 -13.04 -2.85 11.60
CA HIS A 173 -13.62 -2.32 10.37
C HIS A 173 -12.52 -1.72 9.46
N TYR A 174 -11.58 -0.97 10.02
CA TYR A 174 -10.45 -0.43 9.26
C TYR A 174 -9.46 -1.51 8.82
N MET A 175 -9.23 -2.57 9.61
CA MET A 175 -8.41 -3.71 9.18
C MET A 175 -8.99 -4.41 7.94
N ILE A 176 -10.32 -4.62 7.89
CA ILE A 176 -11.00 -5.21 6.73
C ILE A 176 -10.93 -4.29 5.50
N GLU A 177 -11.16 -2.99 5.65
CA GLU A 177 -11.05 -2.05 4.51
C GLU A 177 -9.62 -1.86 4.02
N GLY A 178 -8.65 -1.85 4.94
CA GLY A 178 -7.22 -1.84 4.63
C GLY A 178 -6.72 -3.13 4.00
N GLY A 179 -7.47 -4.24 4.13
CA GLY A 179 -7.06 -5.55 3.64
C GLY A 179 -5.89 -6.16 4.42
N VAL A 180 -5.79 -5.85 5.72
CA VAL A 180 -4.66 -6.24 6.58
C VAL A 180 -5.09 -7.25 7.65
N SER A 181 -4.21 -8.21 7.95
CA SER A 181 -4.44 -9.20 9.02
C SER A 181 -4.17 -8.65 10.43
N TYR A 182 -3.54 -7.49 10.56
CA TYR A 182 -3.01 -6.98 11.83
C TYR A 182 -3.47 -5.55 12.12
N GLY A 183 -3.60 -5.23 13.41
CA GLY A 183 -3.93 -3.89 13.90
C GLY A 183 -3.52 -3.71 15.36
N ILE A 184 -3.53 -2.46 15.83
CA ILE A 184 -3.23 -2.09 17.22
C ILE A 184 -4.30 -1.11 17.71
N MET A 185 -4.74 -1.28 18.95
CA MET A 185 -5.49 -0.26 19.68
C MET A 185 -4.75 0.08 20.97
N SER A 186 -4.53 1.35 21.31
CA SER A 186 -3.80 1.73 22.54
C SER A 186 -4.41 2.94 23.24
N ASN A 187 -4.23 3.01 24.56
CA ASN A 187 -4.49 4.19 25.38
C ASN A 187 -3.22 4.74 26.04
N GLY A 188 -2.03 4.29 25.63
CA GLY A 188 -0.74 4.70 26.19
C GLY A 188 -0.33 3.99 27.48
N GLU A 189 -1.28 3.58 28.34
CA GLU A 189 -1.01 2.70 29.48
C GLU A 189 -1.02 1.21 29.10
N ALA A 190 -1.93 0.83 28.21
CA ALA A 190 -2.18 -0.52 27.76
C ALA A 190 -2.35 -0.56 26.23
N THR A 191 -1.93 -1.67 25.62
CA THR A 191 -1.95 -1.86 24.17
C THR A 191 -2.62 -3.19 23.84
N VAL A 192 -3.64 -3.13 22.99
CA VAL A 192 -4.38 -4.28 22.46
C VAL A 192 -3.86 -4.56 21.05
N PHE A 193 -3.12 -5.65 20.92
CA PHE A 193 -2.68 -6.16 19.62
C PHE A 193 -3.82 -6.99 19.01
N LEU A 194 -4.15 -6.74 17.75
CA LEU A 194 -5.32 -7.30 17.06
C LEU A 194 -4.87 -8.13 15.84
N LYS A 195 -5.49 -9.29 15.64
CA LYS A 195 -5.27 -10.14 14.46
C LYS A 195 -6.59 -10.70 13.90
N VAL A 196 -6.78 -10.57 12.60
CA VAL A 196 -7.83 -11.24 11.82
C VAL A 196 -7.21 -12.40 11.04
N ASP A 197 -7.85 -13.56 11.08
CA ASP A 197 -7.61 -14.65 10.13
C ASP A 197 -8.61 -14.51 8.97
N TRP A 198 -8.11 -14.28 7.76
CA TRP A 198 -8.94 -14.15 6.56
C TRP A 198 -9.62 -15.47 6.15
N SER A 199 -9.21 -16.60 6.72
CA SER A 199 -9.87 -17.91 6.61
C SER A 199 -11.15 -17.98 7.45
N ASN A 200 -11.25 -17.19 8.52
CA ASN A 200 -12.42 -17.04 9.38
C ASN A 200 -12.56 -15.57 9.83
N PRO A 201 -12.93 -14.66 8.91
CA PRO A 201 -12.85 -13.22 9.14
C PRO A 201 -13.84 -12.74 10.21
N GLY A 202 -14.87 -13.52 10.55
CA GLY A 202 -15.80 -13.24 11.63
C GLY A 202 -15.22 -13.42 13.04
N THR A 203 -13.95 -13.83 13.18
CA THR A 203 -13.26 -13.96 14.47
C THR A 203 -12.07 -13.00 14.56
N LEU A 204 -12.14 -12.07 15.51
CA LEU A 204 -11.04 -11.18 15.88
C LEU A 204 -10.26 -11.77 17.06
N LEU A 205 -8.98 -12.05 16.86
CA LEU A 205 -8.05 -12.44 17.91
C LEU A 205 -7.42 -11.19 18.53
N TYR A 206 -7.19 -11.20 19.84
CA TYR A 206 -6.56 -10.09 20.56
C TYR A 206 -5.55 -10.55 21.61
N HIS A 207 -4.61 -9.67 21.94
CA HIS A 207 -3.71 -9.78 23.08
C HIS A 207 -3.64 -8.41 23.78
N LEU A 208 -3.93 -8.38 25.08
CA LEU A 208 -3.88 -7.16 25.91
C LEU A 208 -2.56 -7.14 26.66
N ALA A 209 -1.69 -6.18 26.32
CA ALA A 209 -0.43 -5.95 26.99
C ALA A 209 -0.51 -4.71 27.91
N GLU A 210 0.11 -4.81 29.08
CA GLU A 210 0.24 -3.76 30.08
C GLU A 210 1.72 -3.62 30.53
N PRO A 211 2.61 -3.05 29.70
CA PRO A 211 4.07 -3.10 29.92
C PRO A 211 4.55 -2.61 31.28
N LYS A 212 3.87 -1.61 31.87
CA LYS A 212 4.15 -1.08 33.22
C LYS A 212 3.96 -2.11 34.34
N SER A 213 3.13 -3.13 34.09
CA SER A 213 2.86 -4.25 35.01
C SER A 213 3.61 -5.53 34.64
N GLU A 214 3.92 -5.71 33.36
CA GLU A 214 4.66 -6.88 32.85
C GLU A 214 6.16 -6.77 33.13
N VAL A 215 6.79 -5.63 32.85
CA VAL A 215 8.25 -5.47 33.05
C VAL A 215 8.72 -5.80 34.48
N PRO A 216 8.02 -5.40 35.56
CA PRO A 216 8.40 -5.81 36.92
C PRO A 216 8.05 -7.26 37.30
N ALA A 217 7.32 -7.99 36.45
CA ALA A 217 6.83 -9.35 36.71
C ALA A 217 7.65 -10.45 35.98
N HIS A 218 8.65 -10.06 35.18
CA HIS A 218 9.50 -10.97 34.40
C HIS A 218 10.97 -10.90 34.81
N HIS A 219 11.75 -11.92 34.45
CA HIS A 219 13.18 -12.00 34.73
C HIS A 219 13.95 -10.88 33.98
N PRO A 220 15.08 -10.36 34.52
CA PRO A 220 15.85 -9.28 33.89
C PRO A 220 16.13 -9.44 32.39
N ASP A 221 16.40 -10.66 31.92
CA ASP A 221 16.69 -10.95 30.50
C ASP A 221 15.46 -10.79 29.57
N GLY A 222 14.24 -10.91 30.11
CA GLY A 222 12.98 -10.74 29.39
C GLY A 222 12.46 -9.29 29.35
N ILE A 223 13.03 -8.37 30.15
CA ILE A 223 12.56 -6.97 30.29
C ILE A 223 12.42 -6.25 28.95
N ILE A 224 13.35 -6.48 28.02
CA ILE A 224 13.33 -5.85 26.69
C ILE A 224 12.12 -6.34 25.89
N SER A 225 11.85 -7.65 25.89
CA SER A 225 10.69 -8.27 25.22
C SER A 225 9.36 -7.74 25.75
N CYS A 226 9.25 -7.57 27.07
CA CYS A 226 8.03 -7.08 27.73
C CYS A 226 7.83 -5.56 27.61
N SER A 227 8.85 -4.80 27.20
CA SER A 227 8.74 -3.33 27.03
C SER A 227 7.76 -2.96 25.90
N ALA A 228 7.11 -1.79 26.00
CA ALA A 228 6.19 -1.31 24.97
C ALA A 228 6.85 -1.25 23.57
N VAL A 229 8.11 -0.79 23.50
CA VAL A 229 8.91 -0.76 22.27
C VAL A 229 9.20 -2.17 21.75
N GLY A 230 9.59 -3.11 22.63
CA GLY A 230 9.91 -4.49 22.26
C GLY A 230 8.70 -5.27 21.74
N GLN A 231 7.54 -5.14 22.37
CA GLN A 231 6.30 -5.74 21.91
C GLN A 231 5.83 -5.13 20.58
N TYR A 232 5.82 -3.81 20.44
CA TYR A 232 5.41 -3.12 19.22
C TYR A 232 6.35 -3.43 18.04
N LEU A 233 7.66 -3.50 18.28
CA LEU A 233 8.65 -3.95 17.30
C LEU A 233 8.41 -5.41 16.87
N SER A 234 8.21 -6.31 17.83
CA SER A 234 7.97 -7.74 17.56
C SER A 234 6.70 -7.94 16.73
N PHE A 235 5.62 -7.24 17.08
CA PHE A 235 4.37 -7.24 16.32
C PHE A 235 4.55 -6.67 14.90
N THR A 236 5.32 -5.58 14.75
CA THR A 236 5.65 -4.99 13.45
C THR A 236 6.41 -5.96 12.55
N LEU A 237 7.39 -6.70 13.10
CA LEU A 237 8.14 -7.73 12.37
C LEU A 237 7.24 -8.92 11.97
N LEU A 238 6.36 -9.38 12.88
CA LEU A 238 5.37 -10.43 12.55
C LEU A 238 4.46 -10.01 11.39
N ALA A 239 3.93 -8.78 11.42
CA ALA A 239 3.06 -8.27 10.37
C ALA A 239 3.80 -8.11 9.02
N LEU A 240 5.06 -7.66 9.03
CA LEU A 240 5.94 -7.62 7.84
C LEU A 240 6.13 -9.01 7.21
N SER A 241 6.45 -10.04 8.01
CA SER A 241 6.66 -11.40 7.47
C SER A 241 5.39 -12.03 6.88
N GLN A 242 4.22 -11.84 7.52
CA GLN A 242 2.95 -12.32 6.94
C GLN A 242 2.58 -11.55 5.66
N HIS A 243 2.85 -10.24 5.60
CA HIS A 243 2.62 -9.45 4.38
C HIS A 243 3.52 -9.94 3.23
N HIS A 244 4.78 -10.33 3.48
CA HIS A 244 5.62 -10.95 2.44
C HIS A 244 5.01 -12.27 1.92
N GLN A 245 4.44 -13.09 2.81
CA GLN A 245 3.92 -14.42 2.46
C GLN A 245 2.56 -14.40 1.73
N HIS A 246 1.70 -13.42 2.03
CA HIS A 246 0.32 -13.40 1.53
C HIS A 246 -0.06 -12.18 0.68
N GLY A 247 0.74 -11.11 0.69
CA GLY A 247 0.43 -9.86 0.00
C GLY A 247 -0.72 -9.06 0.65
N GLU A 248 -1.15 -8.00 -0.04
CA GLU A 248 -2.35 -7.23 0.31
C GLU A 248 -3.61 -7.96 -0.20
N ARG A 249 -4.70 -7.92 0.57
CA ARG A 249 -5.96 -8.61 0.24
C ARG A 249 -6.69 -7.96 -0.93
N GLY A 250 -7.33 -8.76 -1.79
CA GLY A 250 -8.00 -8.28 -3.00
C GLY A 250 -9.23 -7.40 -2.71
N GLN A 251 -9.59 -6.53 -3.64
CA GLN A 251 -10.79 -5.68 -3.58
C GLN A 251 -12.06 -6.52 -3.41
N GLU A 252 -12.19 -7.61 -4.17
CA GLU A 252 -13.36 -8.48 -4.11
C GLU A 252 -13.40 -9.33 -2.82
N GLU A 253 -12.24 -9.66 -2.24
CA GLU A 253 -12.12 -10.37 -0.96
C GLU A 253 -12.62 -9.48 0.19
N ARG A 254 -12.12 -8.23 0.28
CA ARG A 254 -12.57 -7.22 1.24
C ARG A 254 -14.08 -6.97 1.15
N GLU A 255 -14.60 -6.80 -0.07
CA GLU A 255 -16.03 -6.59 -0.31
C GLU A 255 -16.88 -7.79 0.06
N THR A 256 -16.43 -9.02 -0.22
CA THR A 256 -17.14 -10.25 0.15
C THR A 256 -17.24 -10.38 1.67
N VAL A 257 -16.14 -10.14 2.38
CA VAL A 257 -16.11 -10.12 3.85
C VAL A 257 -17.05 -9.04 4.40
N LYS A 258 -16.96 -7.80 3.90
CA LYS A 258 -17.79 -6.65 4.31
C LYS A 258 -19.29 -6.80 4.01
N LYS A 259 -19.68 -7.73 3.12
CA LYS A 259 -21.08 -8.09 2.80
C LYS A 259 -21.62 -9.21 3.69
N ASN A 260 -20.77 -10.14 4.12
CA ASN A 260 -21.17 -11.28 4.96
C ASN A 260 -21.22 -10.95 6.46
N LEU A 261 -20.53 -9.89 6.89
CA LEU A 261 -20.49 -9.44 8.28
C LEU A 261 -21.75 -8.66 8.69
N GLN A 262 -22.15 -8.84 9.95
CA GLN A 262 -23.22 -8.04 10.57
C GLN A 262 -22.74 -6.60 10.79
N ARG A 263 -23.65 -5.63 10.59
CA ARG A 263 -23.34 -4.20 10.74
C ARG A 263 -23.88 -3.67 12.07
N TRP A 264 -23.01 -3.02 12.84
CA TRP A 264 -23.39 -2.27 14.02
C TRP A 264 -23.28 -0.77 13.71
N LYS A 265 -24.42 -0.07 13.63
CA LYS A 265 -24.45 1.41 13.63
C LYS A 265 -24.32 1.89 15.08
N TYR A 266 -23.31 2.69 15.38
CA TYR A 266 -23.12 3.36 16.68
C TYR A 266 -22.22 4.60 16.49
N ASN A 267 -22.23 5.50 17.47
CA ASN A 267 -21.34 6.66 17.53
C ASN A 267 -20.66 6.66 18.92
N ILE A 268 -19.32 6.66 18.97
CA ILE A 268 -18.60 6.51 20.23
C ILE A 268 -18.80 7.70 21.15
N ASP A 269 -18.79 8.94 20.64
CA ASP A 269 -18.95 10.11 21.50
C ASP A 269 -20.39 10.22 22.05
N GLN A 270 -21.42 9.84 21.28
CA GLN A 270 -22.78 9.68 21.81
C GLN A 270 -22.83 8.57 22.88
N MET A 271 -22.17 7.44 22.67
CA MET A 271 -22.09 6.37 23.67
C MET A 271 -21.33 6.80 24.93
N LEU A 272 -20.32 7.65 24.81
CA LEU A 272 -19.59 8.24 25.94
C LEU A 272 -20.45 9.27 26.69
N LEU A 273 -21.27 10.06 25.99
CA LEU A 273 -22.27 10.95 26.59
C LEU A 273 -23.35 10.16 27.34
N ASP A 274 -23.95 9.15 26.70
CA ASP A 274 -24.97 8.25 27.27
C ASP A 274 -24.48 7.47 28.50
N MET A 275 -23.15 7.29 28.63
CA MET A 275 -22.50 6.58 29.73
C MET A 275 -21.63 7.50 30.61
N SER A 276 -21.75 8.83 30.47
CA SER A 276 -20.85 9.81 31.12
C SER A 276 -21.01 9.78 32.65
N PRO A 277 -19.97 9.38 33.42
CA PRO A 277 -20.17 8.90 34.79
C PRO A 277 -19.85 9.96 35.86
N ASP A 278 -20.46 11.15 35.78
CA ASP A 278 -20.15 12.29 36.67
C ASP A 278 -20.48 12.07 38.17
N ASN A 279 -21.08 10.92 38.50
CA ASN A 279 -21.30 10.44 39.87
C ASN A 279 -20.74 9.03 40.15
N HIS A 280 -20.07 8.38 39.19
CA HIS A 280 -19.85 6.92 39.20
C HIS A 280 -18.39 6.46 38.98
N LYS A 281 -17.41 7.27 39.41
CA LYS A 281 -16.14 6.68 39.91
C LYS A 281 -16.45 5.87 41.19
N PRO A 282 -16.22 4.55 41.23
CA PRO A 282 -16.38 3.79 42.48
C PRO A 282 -15.28 4.21 43.47
N ARG A 283 -15.68 4.81 44.60
CA ARG A 283 -14.80 5.11 45.75
C ARG A 283 -14.43 3.81 46.51
N SER A 284 -13.67 2.94 45.86
CA SER A 284 -13.14 1.66 46.38
C SER A 284 -14.21 0.62 46.79
N PRO A 285 -13.78 -0.63 47.08
CA PRO A 285 -12.54 -1.28 46.65
C PRO A 285 -12.68 -1.89 45.25
N VAL A 286 -11.55 -2.12 44.57
CA VAL A 286 -11.55 -2.79 43.25
C VAL A 286 -11.72 -4.30 43.44
N ASP A 287 -12.62 -4.89 42.65
CA ASP A 287 -12.78 -6.35 42.50
C ASP A 287 -11.41 -6.98 42.18
N PRO A 288 -10.92 -8.02 42.90
CA PRO A 288 -9.61 -8.62 42.63
C PRO A 288 -9.43 -9.06 41.16
N ASP A 289 -10.53 -9.52 40.54
CA ASP A 289 -10.60 -9.98 39.15
C ASP A 289 -10.42 -8.85 38.11
N PHE A 290 -10.71 -7.59 38.44
CA PHE A 290 -10.51 -6.44 37.54
C PHE A 290 -9.26 -5.62 37.88
N SER A 291 -8.81 -5.70 39.15
CA SER A 291 -7.63 -4.97 39.61
C SER A 291 -6.31 -5.55 39.12
N ARG A 292 -6.29 -6.83 38.71
CA ARG A 292 -5.05 -7.54 38.34
C ARG A 292 -4.76 -7.48 36.82
N PRO A 293 -3.55 -7.03 36.41
CA PRO A 293 -3.11 -7.12 35.02
C PRO A 293 -2.83 -8.57 34.62
N LYS A 294 -2.96 -8.88 33.32
CA LYS A 294 -2.54 -10.17 32.75
C LYS A 294 -1.03 -10.11 32.47
N THR A 295 -0.20 -10.44 33.44
CA THR A 295 1.27 -10.29 33.31
C THR A 295 1.95 -11.38 32.46
N TYR A 296 1.22 -12.43 32.04
CA TYR A 296 1.75 -13.54 31.24
C TYR A 296 3.03 -14.20 31.82
N SER A 297 3.17 -14.21 33.16
CA SER A 297 4.35 -14.71 33.89
C SER A 297 4.58 -16.23 33.80
N ASN A 298 3.74 -16.94 33.06
CA ASN A 298 3.86 -18.37 32.73
C ASN A 298 4.36 -18.63 31.30
N VAL A 299 4.67 -17.56 30.55
CA VAL A 299 5.29 -17.60 29.22
C VAL A 299 6.74 -17.18 29.37
N ASP A 300 7.67 -17.88 28.73
CA ASP A 300 9.06 -17.46 28.66
C ASP A 300 9.22 -16.37 27.59
N TRP A 301 9.57 -15.16 28.02
CA TRP A 301 9.84 -14.00 27.15
C TRP A 301 11.34 -13.74 26.97
N SER A 302 12.20 -14.63 27.50
CA SER A 302 13.64 -14.56 27.28
C SER A 302 13.94 -14.59 25.78
N PRO A 303 14.82 -13.71 25.26
CA PRO A 303 15.25 -13.82 23.87
C PRO A 303 15.90 -15.19 23.68
N PHE A 304 15.43 -15.98 22.69
CA PHE A 304 16.03 -17.26 22.35
C PHE A 304 17.50 -17.07 21.97
N LEU A 305 18.39 -17.28 22.95
CA LEU A 305 19.83 -17.31 22.75
C LEU A 305 20.13 -18.52 21.86
N ALA A 306 20.33 -18.25 20.56
CA ALA A 306 20.64 -19.24 19.54
C ALA A 306 22.05 -19.81 19.77
N TYR A 307 22.15 -20.68 20.77
CA TYR A 307 23.39 -21.25 21.27
C TYR A 307 24.08 -22.03 20.15
N ASN A 308 25.23 -21.52 19.72
CA ASN A 308 26.06 -22.08 18.65
C ASN A 308 25.52 -21.98 17.21
N LEU A 309 25.25 -20.76 16.74
CA LEU A 309 25.72 -20.38 15.41
C LEU A 309 27.27 -20.43 15.40
N ARG A 310 27.84 -21.64 15.28
CA ARG A 310 29.29 -21.82 15.15
C ARG A 310 29.75 -21.07 13.90
N ARG A 311 30.58 -20.04 14.09
CA ARG A 311 31.41 -19.54 13.00
C ARG A 311 32.21 -20.72 12.45
N ARG A 312 32.06 -21.00 11.16
CA ARG A 312 33.16 -21.56 10.38
C ARG A 312 34.15 -20.42 10.14
N GLU A 313 34.97 -20.16 11.15
CA GLU A 313 36.25 -19.50 10.89
C GLU A 313 37.10 -20.43 10.01
N GLY A 314 37.83 -19.83 9.07
CA GLY A 314 38.15 -20.47 7.80
C GLY A 314 39.32 -21.45 7.84
N ASP A 315 39.45 -22.21 6.75
CA ASP A 315 40.64 -23.00 6.45
C ASP A 315 41.86 -22.09 6.23
N GLU A 316 42.94 -22.32 6.98
CA GLU A 316 44.31 -21.97 6.60
C GLU A 316 45.27 -23.12 6.97
N PRO A 317 46.40 -23.31 6.24
CA PRO A 317 46.89 -24.67 6.00
C PRO A 317 48.03 -25.16 6.91
N ALA A 318 47.84 -26.38 7.43
CA ALA A 318 48.81 -27.45 7.69
C ALA A 318 50.30 -27.10 7.95
N ARG A 319 50.74 -27.34 9.21
CA ARG A 319 52.07 -27.89 9.51
C ARG A 319 51.98 -29.00 10.56
N GLY A 320 52.84 -30.00 10.44
CA GLY A 320 53.12 -31.04 11.44
C GLY A 320 54.52 -31.63 11.15
N PRO A 321 54.89 -32.82 11.68
CA PRO A 321 54.22 -33.62 12.70
C PRO A 321 55.16 -34.00 13.89
N ALA A 322 54.62 -34.40 15.05
CA ALA A 322 55.42 -34.87 16.19
C ALA A 322 54.84 -36.14 16.87
N ARG A 323 55.51 -37.27 16.64
CA ARG A 323 55.28 -38.60 17.25
C ARG A 323 55.37 -38.59 18.80
N ARG A 324 54.48 -39.28 19.52
CA ARG A 324 54.75 -40.59 20.21
C ARG A 324 53.69 -41.05 21.26
N ARG A 325 53.50 -42.39 21.32
CA ARG A 325 53.25 -43.27 22.50
C ARG A 325 51.92 -43.20 23.29
N SER A 326 51.09 -44.22 23.07
CA SER A 326 50.37 -45.05 24.08
C SER A 326 51.37 -46.03 24.77
N PRO A 327 50.99 -47.04 25.61
CA PRO A 327 49.68 -47.54 26.15
C PRO A 327 49.77 -47.77 27.71
N PRO A 328 49.21 -48.79 28.43
CA PRO A 328 48.12 -49.80 28.20
C PRO A 328 47.14 -50.01 29.41
N SER A 329 46.43 -51.16 29.44
CA SER A 329 45.69 -51.83 30.57
C SER A 329 44.26 -51.33 30.85
N SER A 330 43.23 -52.17 31.05
CA SER A 330 43.04 -53.65 30.90
C SER A 330 41.56 -53.92 30.52
N ASP A 331 41.21 -54.92 29.70
CA ASP A 331 40.95 -56.36 29.98
C ASP A 331 39.78 -56.57 30.97
N ASP A 332 38.81 -57.50 30.83
CA ASP A 332 38.56 -58.64 29.91
C ASP A 332 37.09 -58.50 29.33
N GLU A 333 36.46 -59.27 28.42
CA GLU A 333 36.74 -60.27 27.34
C GLU A 333 35.38 -60.41 26.52
N ALA A 334 35.03 -61.31 25.57
CA ALA A 334 35.57 -62.59 25.06
C ALA A 334 35.10 -62.95 23.60
N GLU A 335 35.38 -64.20 23.21
CA GLU A 335 34.99 -65.04 22.03
C GLU A 335 33.47 -65.10 21.64
N GLU A 336 33.01 -65.52 20.45
CA GLU A 336 33.59 -66.05 19.18
C GLU A 336 32.65 -65.65 17.98
N ASN A 337 32.59 -66.13 16.72
CA ASN A 337 33.16 -67.22 15.87
C ASN A 337 33.12 -66.76 14.37
N ALA A 338 33.95 -67.33 13.48
CA ALA A 338 33.75 -67.33 12.01
C ALA A 338 34.49 -68.51 11.32
N PRO A 339 34.07 -69.00 10.13
CA PRO A 339 34.84 -68.64 8.91
C PRO A 339 34.13 -68.70 7.52
N ASP A 340 34.62 -67.83 6.62
CA ASP A 340 34.95 -68.02 5.18
C ASP A 340 33.95 -68.41 4.04
N SER A 341 34.46 -68.19 2.81
CA SER A 341 33.86 -68.29 1.46
C SER A 341 34.32 -69.62 0.75
N PRO A 342 34.29 -69.90 -0.60
CA PRO A 342 34.02 -69.03 -1.79
C PRO A 342 33.42 -69.61 -3.13
N SER A 343 32.90 -68.70 -3.99
CA SER A 343 32.94 -68.72 -5.49
C SER A 343 32.28 -69.87 -6.30
N PRO A 344 32.24 -69.86 -7.66
CA PRO A 344 32.45 -68.82 -8.70
C PRO A 344 31.11 -68.52 -9.47
N ALA A 345 30.87 -68.38 -10.80
CA ALA A 345 31.65 -68.37 -12.08
C ALA A 345 30.82 -67.81 -13.29
N VAL A 346 31.48 -67.30 -14.37
CA VAL A 346 31.18 -67.51 -15.84
C VAL A 346 29.79 -67.03 -16.41
N ARG A 347 29.58 -66.40 -17.61
CA ARG A 347 30.35 -66.15 -18.88
C ARG A 347 29.78 -64.93 -19.67
N ARG A 348 30.60 -64.40 -20.61
CA ARG A 348 30.37 -63.69 -21.93
C ARG A 348 28.91 -63.33 -22.37
N THR A 349 28.63 -62.27 -23.14
CA THR A 349 29.26 -61.92 -24.45
C THR A 349 29.06 -60.43 -24.89
N ARG A 350 29.76 -60.04 -25.97
CA ARG A 350 29.77 -58.74 -26.71
C ARG A 350 28.42 -58.47 -27.46
N SER A 351 28.13 -57.32 -28.11
CA SER A 351 29.04 -56.41 -28.84
C SER A 351 28.48 -55.04 -29.27
N ARG A 352 29.41 -54.09 -29.55
CA ARG A 352 29.30 -52.89 -30.45
C ARG A 352 28.25 -51.84 -30.04
N GLY A 353 28.47 -50.53 -30.17
CA GLY A 353 29.56 -49.70 -30.71
C GLY A 353 28.99 -48.28 -30.97
N ARG A 354 29.72 -47.17 -31.07
CA ARG A 354 31.16 -46.93 -31.25
C ARG A 354 31.51 -45.55 -30.62
N ALA A 355 32.76 -45.39 -30.17
CA ALA A 355 33.31 -44.14 -29.67
C ALA A 355 33.29 -43.00 -30.75
N THR A 356 33.53 -41.72 -30.43
CA THR A 356 34.87 -41.21 -30.05
C THR A 356 34.89 -39.79 -29.48
N ARG A 357 35.81 -39.58 -28.50
CA ARG A 357 36.76 -38.45 -28.31
C ARG A 357 36.22 -36.99 -28.31
N GLY A 358 36.61 -36.14 -27.35
CA GLY A 358 37.40 -36.41 -26.15
C GLY A 358 37.91 -35.17 -25.38
N ARG A 359 38.40 -35.43 -24.16
CA ARG A 359 39.44 -34.73 -23.38
C ARG A 359 39.77 -33.25 -23.73
N GLY A 360 39.71 -32.39 -22.70
CA GLY A 360 40.95 -32.23 -21.93
C GLY A 360 41.46 -30.86 -21.48
N ALA A 361 40.69 -30.12 -20.67
CA ALA A 361 41.17 -29.28 -19.54
C ALA A 361 42.06 -28.02 -19.81
N ARG A 362 42.20 -27.22 -18.73
CA ARG A 362 42.95 -25.93 -18.59
C ARG A 362 42.31 -24.76 -19.37
N GLY A 363 41.90 -23.64 -18.77
CA GLY A 363 41.86 -23.24 -17.35
C GLY A 363 42.80 -22.07 -17.05
N ARG A 364 42.23 -20.88 -16.79
CA ARG A 364 42.91 -19.72 -16.21
C ARG A 364 41.88 -18.86 -15.46
N GLN A 365 42.22 -18.42 -14.25
CA GLN A 365 41.35 -17.63 -13.37
C GLN A 365 41.66 -16.12 -13.48
N ASN A 366 40.77 -15.33 -12.88
CA ASN A 366 40.93 -13.95 -12.39
C ASN A 366 41.17 -12.83 -13.43
N THR A 367 40.16 -11.95 -13.51
CA THR A 367 40.26 -10.62 -12.89
C THR A 367 38.85 -10.10 -12.56
N SER A 368 38.43 -10.24 -11.31
CA SER A 368 37.15 -9.73 -10.80
C SER A 368 37.39 -8.43 -10.03
N GLN A 369 37.17 -7.28 -10.68
CA GLN A 369 37.13 -5.97 -10.02
C GLN A 369 35.89 -5.16 -10.45
N SER A 370 35.48 -4.27 -9.56
CA SER A 370 34.18 -3.60 -9.50
C SER A 370 33.77 -2.81 -10.75
N ARG A 371 32.47 -2.82 -11.07
CA ARG A 371 31.57 -1.66 -10.77
C ARG A 371 30.09 -2.07 -10.86
N GLY A 372 29.23 -1.35 -10.15
CA GLY A 372 27.83 -1.72 -9.96
C GLY A 372 26.94 -1.44 -11.18
N ALA A 373 26.10 -2.41 -11.54
CA ALA A 373 25.07 -2.28 -12.58
C ALA A 373 23.89 -3.24 -12.30
N ALA A 374 23.37 -3.21 -11.08
CA ALA A 374 22.28 -4.10 -10.63
C ALA A 374 20.89 -3.46 -10.87
N SER A 375 20.45 -3.42 -12.13
CA SER A 375 19.06 -3.07 -12.45
C SER A 375 18.45 -3.98 -13.52
N SER A 376 17.13 -4.14 -13.46
CA SER A 376 16.28 -4.70 -14.54
C SER A 376 16.68 -6.08 -15.13
N ARG A 377 16.60 -7.16 -14.34
CA ARG A 377 16.62 -8.55 -14.88
C ARG A 377 15.39 -9.44 -14.63
N ASN A 378 14.40 -8.99 -13.86
CA ASN A 378 13.10 -9.69 -13.70
C ASN A 378 11.94 -9.05 -14.50
N SER A 379 12.24 -8.25 -15.53
CA SER A 379 11.25 -7.53 -16.36
C SER A 379 10.73 -8.36 -17.55
N THR A 380 10.30 -9.60 -17.31
CA THR A 380 9.76 -10.48 -18.38
C THR A 380 8.25 -10.30 -18.54
N ARG A 381 7.84 -9.64 -19.64
CA ARG A 381 6.45 -9.54 -20.14
C ARG A 381 5.44 -8.73 -19.29
N GLY A 382 5.89 -7.77 -18.48
CA GLY A 382 5.00 -6.72 -17.97
C GLY A 382 4.42 -5.89 -19.12
N GLU A 383 3.09 -5.83 -19.21
CA GLU A 383 2.38 -5.24 -20.37
C GLU A 383 2.70 -3.75 -20.58
N GLN A 384 3.07 -3.39 -21.81
CA GLN A 384 3.38 -2.01 -22.21
C GLN A 384 2.08 -1.24 -22.54
N TYR A 385 2.11 0.08 -22.47
CA TYR A 385 0.95 0.92 -22.83
C TYR A 385 0.67 0.91 -24.33
N CYS A 386 -0.60 1.06 -24.71
CA CYS A 386 -1.00 1.26 -26.10
C CYS A 386 -0.57 2.64 -26.60
N THR A 387 -0.12 2.72 -27.87
CA THR A 387 0.37 3.97 -28.44
C THR A 387 -0.74 5.00 -28.58
N GLN A 388 -0.34 6.27 -28.54
CA GLN A 388 -1.21 7.44 -28.72
C GLN A 388 -2.08 7.35 -29.98
N LYS A 389 -1.51 6.86 -31.10
CA LYS A 389 -2.24 6.67 -32.36
C LYS A 389 -3.25 5.51 -32.31
N CYS A 390 -2.93 4.42 -31.63
CA CYS A 390 -3.86 3.30 -31.45
C CYS A 390 -5.09 3.72 -30.63
N LEU A 391 -4.88 4.52 -29.58
CA LEU A 391 -5.95 4.93 -28.68
C LEU A 391 -6.85 6.04 -29.26
N ILE A 392 -6.31 7.00 -30.03
CA ILE A 392 -7.18 7.95 -30.76
C ILE A 392 -7.95 7.26 -31.90
N GLY A 393 -7.34 6.25 -32.55
CA GLY A 393 -8.02 5.46 -33.57
C GLY A 393 -9.23 4.71 -33.03
N LEU A 394 -9.10 4.07 -31.86
CA LEU A 394 -10.22 3.46 -31.14
C LEU A 394 -11.37 4.44 -30.83
N VAL A 395 -11.04 5.68 -30.45
CA VAL A 395 -12.03 6.73 -30.09
C VAL A 395 -12.74 7.29 -31.31
N ASN A 396 -12.07 7.39 -32.46
CA ASN A 396 -12.66 7.89 -33.71
C ASN A 396 -13.32 6.82 -34.58
N GLY A 397 -12.89 5.55 -34.47
CA GLY A 397 -13.21 4.48 -35.42
C GLY A 397 -12.19 4.32 -36.56
N ASP A 398 -10.96 4.84 -36.40
CA ASP A 398 -9.90 4.76 -37.41
C ASP A 398 -9.15 3.39 -37.37
N PHE A 399 -8.00 3.32 -38.05
CA PHE A 399 -7.13 2.15 -38.13
C PHE A 399 -6.27 1.93 -36.87
N LEU A 400 -5.90 0.66 -36.63
CA LEU A 400 -4.88 0.26 -35.64
C LEU A 400 -3.49 0.83 -35.98
N ASP A 401 -2.79 1.38 -35.00
CA ASP A 401 -1.35 1.65 -35.14
C ASP A 401 -0.58 0.33 -35.05
N MET A 402 -0.05 -0.13 -36.19
CA MET A 402 0.74 -1.36 -36.31
C MET A 402 2.03 -1.36 -35.46
N ARG A 403 2.40 -0.22 -34.87
CA ARG A 403 3.54 -0.06 -33.96
C ARG A 403 3.13 -0.14 -32.47
N CYS A 404 1.84 -0.32 -32.18
CA CYS A 404 1.35 -0.53 -30.82
C CYS A 404 1.87 -1.88 -30.28
N PRO A 405 2.51 -1.92 -29.09
CA PRO A 405 3.08 -3.16 -28.55
C PRO A 405 2.02 -4.24 -28.27
N ASN A 406 0.77 -3.83 -28.08
CA ASN A 406 -0.37 -4.73 -27.83
C ASN A 406 -1.19 -5.05 -29.11
N VAL A 407 -0.76 -4.61 -30.31
CA VAL A 407 -1.56 -4.74 -31.54
C VAL A 407 -1.99 -6.18 -31.85
N SER A 408 -1.15 -7.17 -31.53
CA SER A 408 -1.46 -8.59 -31.66
C SER A 408 -2.63 -9.05 -30.79
N ARG A 409 -2.81 -8.45 -29.61
CA ARG A 409 -3.96 -8.69 -28.70
C ARG A 409 -5.21 -7.97 -29.19
N HIS A 410 -5.05 -6.80 -29.81
CA HIS A 410 -6.17 -6.03 -30.38
C HIS A 410 -6.80 -6.74 -31.57
N MET A 411 -6.03 -7.45 -32.41
CA MET A 411 -6.56 -8.17 -33.57
C MET A 411 -7.44 -9.36 -33.19
N GLY A 412 -7.11 -10.06 -32.09
CA GLY A 412 -7.83 -11.25 -31.64
C GLY A 412 -7.79 -12.42 -32.65
N ASN A 413 -8.65 -13.41 -32.43
CA ASN A 413 -8.81 -14.59 -33.30
C ASN A 413 -10.12 -14.56 -34.12
N GLY A 414 -10.78 -13.41 -34.23
CA GLY A 414 -12.11 -13.28 -34.85
C GLY A 414 -12.04 -12.90 -36.34
N PRO A 415 -13.02 -13.33 -37.17
CA PRO A 415 -13.19 -12.78 -38.51
C PRO A 415 -13.64 -11.32 -38.42
N ALA A 416 -13.12 -10.46 -39.30
CA ALA A 416 -13.53 -9.05 -39.33
C ALA A 416 -14.92 -8.89 -39.97
N PRO A 417 -15.68 -7.83 -39.61
CA PRO A 417 -16.95 -7.53 -40.27
C PRO A 417 -16.78 -7.29 -41.78
N SER A 418 -17.72 -7.84 -42.56
CA SER A 418 -18.11 -7.33 -43.88
C SER A 418 -16.97 -7.17 -44.91
N GLY A 419 -16.19 -8.22 -45.15
CA GLY A 419 -15.36 -8.36 -46.36
C GLY A 419 -14.13 -7.46 -46.48
N MET A 420 -13.90 -6.54 -45.54
CA MET A 420 -12.69 -5.71 -45.52
C MET A 420 -11.48 -6.49 -44.96
N LYS A 421 -10.27 -6.07 -45.33
CA LYS A 421 -9.02 -6.76 -44.97
C LYS A 421 -8.90 -6.87 -43.43
N VAL A 422 -8.89 -8.12 -42.95
CA VAL A 422 -9.14 -8.54 -41.54
C VAL A 422 -8.14 -8.01 -40.48
N LYS A 423 -7.16 -7.17 -40.85
CA LYS A 423 -5.94 -6.94 -40.04
C LYS A 423 -5.57 -5.46 -39.81
N THR A 424 -6.49 -4.51 -40.00
CA THR A 424 -6.17 -3.06 -39.93
C THR A 424 -7.09 -2.21 -39.05
N TYR A 425 -8.24 -2.71 -38.60
CA TYR A 425 -9.20 -1.97 -37.78
C TYR A 425 -9.34 -2.55 -36.37
N HIS A 426 -9.82 -1.74 -35.43
CA HIS A 426 -10.20 -2.22 -34.10
C HIS A 426 -11.42 -3.15 -34.19
N PRO A 427 -11.45 -4.30 -33.46
CA PRO A 427 -12.59 -5.23 -33.50
C PRO A 427 -13.82 -4.73 -32.72
N VAL A 428 -13.69 -3.61 -32.02
CA VAL A 428 -14.72 -2.95 -31.21
C VAL A 428 -14.63 -1.44 -31.44
N ASN A 429 -15.78 -0.78 -31.49
CA ASN A 429 -15.84 0.69 -31.45
C ASN A 429 -15.68 1.19 -29.99
N HIS A 430 -15.52 2.50 -29.82
CA HIS A 430 -15.35 3.15 -28.52
C HIS A 430 -16.44 2.81 -27.48
N ALA A 431 -17.72 2.80 -27.87
CA ALA A 431 -18.82 2.51 -26.97
C ALA A 431 -18.83 1.04 -26.52
N THR A 432 -18.63 0.10 -27.46
CA THR A 432 -18.50 -1.33 -27.15
C THR A 432 -17.26 -1.61 -26.28
N TRP A 433 -16.14 -0.91 -26.52
CA TRP A 433 -14.95 -0.99 -25.68
C TRP A 433 -15.22 -0.54 -24.23
N LEU A 434 -15.93 0.58 -24.06
CA LEU A 434 -16.25 1.12 -22.73
C LEU A 434 -17.21 0.18 -21.97
N GLU A 435 -18.22 -0.38 -22.63
CA GLU A 435 -19.14 -1.33 -21.98
C GLU A 435 -18.43 -2.66 -21.64
N LEU A 436 -17.51 -3.14 -22.48
CA LEU A 436 -16.69 -4.31 -22.15
C LEU A 436 -15.77 -4.08 -20.93
N LEU A 437 -15.27 -2.85 -20.75
CA LEU A 437 -14.51 -2.48 -19.54
C LEU A 437 -15.42 -2.44 -18.30
N ARG A 438 -16.65 -1.91 -18.45
CA ARG A 438 -17.67 -1.95 -17.39
C ARG A 438 -18.04 -3.39 -17.01
N GLU A 439 -18.20 -4.29 -17.97
CA GLU A 439 -18.47 -5.72 -17.74
C GLU A 439 -17.28 -6.47 -17.11
N GLN A 440 -16.03 -6.05 -17.36
CA GLN A 440 -14.87 -6.56 -16.64
C GLN A 440 -14.94 -6.13 -15.16
N TRP A 441 -15.15 -4.84 -14.90
CA TRP A 441 -15.14 -4.27 -13.55
C TRP A 441 -16.34 -4.70 -12.68
N LYS A 442 -17.53 -4.91 -13.29
CA LYS A 442 -18.67 -5.57 -12.63
C LYS A 442 -18.29 -6.92 -12.03
N LYS A 443 -17.40 -7.67 -12.68
CA LYS A 443 -16.91 -8.96 -12.19
C LYS A 443 -15.82 -8.78 -11.15
N SER A 444 -14.75 -8.07 -11.49
CA SER A 444 -13.56 -7.93 -10.63
C SER A 444 -12.86 -6.59 -10.83
N LEU A 445 -12.51 -5.93 -9.71
CA LEU A 445 -11.64 -4.76 -9.65
C LEU A 445 -10.17 -5.11 -9.41
N ASP A 446 -9.87 -6.37 -9.05
CA ASP A 446 -8.50 -6.87 -8.98
C ASP A 446 -7.96 -7.21 -10.40
N ASP A 447 -8.84 -7.66 -11.30
CA ASP A 447 -8.48 -8.10 -12.64
C ASP A 447 -8.23 -6.95 -13.62
N GLY A 448 -6.95 -6.74 -13.96
CA GLY A 448 -6.54 -5.78 -14.99
C GLY A 448 -6.46 -4.33 -14.50
N ILE A 449 -6.53 -4.08 -13.19
CA ILE A 449 -6.17 -2.79 -12.58
C ILE A 449 -4.82 -2.96 -11.88
N THR A 450 -3.93 -1.97 -11.97
CA THR A 450 -2.72 -1.89 -11.15
C THR A 450 -2.56 -0.47 -10.64
N SER A 451 -2.46 -0.28 -9.32
CA SER A 451 -2.01 0.99 -8.75
C SER A 451 -0.66 1.38 -9.36
N LEU A 452 -0.51 2.62 -9.81
CA LEU A 452 0.79 3.19 -10.18
C LEU A 452 1.46 3.90 -9.01
N HIS A 453 0.85 3.87 -7.82
CA HIS A 453 1.33 4.46 -6.58
C HIS A 453 1.50 6.01 -6.59
N ILE A 454 1.42 6.64 -7.75
CA ILE A 454 1.36 8.10 -7.94
C ILE A 454 -0.02 8.61 -7.54
N SER A 455 -0.08 9.63 -6.67
CA SER A 455 -1.32 10.27 -6.23
C SER A 455 -1.21 11.80 -6.17
N GLY A 456 -2.24 12.49 -6.68
CA GLY A 456 -2.35 13.95 -6.67
C GLY A 456 -3.43 14.45 -5.71
N ALA A 457 -3.64 15.77 -5.66
CA ALA A 457 -4.66 16.44 -4.84
C ALA A 457 -6.12 16.24 -5.33
N SER A 458 -6.34 15.27 -6.21
CA SER A 458 -7.57 15.05 -6.97
C SER A 458 -7.84 13.57 -7.29
N GLY A 459 -6.87 12.68 -7.10
CA GLY A 459 -7.02 11.27 -7.44
C GLY A 459 -5.70 10.51 -7.55
N ALA A 460 -5.83 9.20 -7.66
CA ALA A 460 -4.73 8.24 -7.83
C ALA A 460 -4.61 7.77 -9.28
N LEU A 461 -3.39 7.44 -9.72
CA LEU A 461 -3.16 6.89 -11.05
C LEU A 461 -3.09 5.36 -11.03
N PHE A 462 -3.70 4.76 -12.06
CA PHE A 462 -3.79 3.34 -12.29
C PHE A 462 -3.35 3.01 -13.72
N ARG A 463 -2.67 1.88 -13.91
CA ARG A 463 -2.62 1.19 -15.20
C ARG A 463 -3.85 0.32 -15.30
N VAL A 464 -4.60 0.43 -16.39
CA VAL A 464 -5.79 -0.38 -16.65
C VAL A 464 -5.59 -1.14 -17.96
N THR A 465 -5.84 -2.45 -17.95
CA THR A 465 -5.90 -3.30 -19.14
C THR A 465 -7.32 -3.85 -19.34
N LEU A 466 -7.93 -3.61 -20.50
CA LEU A 466 -9.11 -4.37 -20.96
C LEU A 466 -8.66 -5.75 -21.42
N LEU A 467 -8.80 -6.76 -20.56
CA LEU A 467 -8.16 -8.08 -20.70
C LEU A 467 -8.53 -8.81 -22.00
N ARG A 468 -9.78 -8.65 -22.46
CA ARG A 468 -10.31 -9.30 -23.68
C ARG A 468 -9.55 -8.96 -24.97
N TYR A 469 -8.94 -7.77 -25.05
CA TYR A 469 -8.26 -7.27 -26.25
C TYR A 469 -6.88 -6.63 -25.95
N GLY A 470 -6.43 -6.64 -24.69
CA GLY A 470 -5.14 -6.12 -24.27
C GLY A 470 -4.95 -4.61 -24.47
N TYR A 471 -6.02 -3.81 -24.46
CA TYR A 471 -5.87 -2.35 -24.46
C TYR A 471 -5.37 -1.90 -23.09
N THR A 472 -4.15 -1.37 -23.02
CA THR A 472 -3.48 -0.95 -21.78
C THR A 472 -3.28 0.57 -21.77
N PHE A 473 -3.83 1.25 -20.78
CA PHE A 473 -3.98 2.71 -20.69
C PHE A 473 -3.93 3.18 -19.23
N ILE A 474 -4.12 4.48 -18.98
CA ILE A 474 -4.11 5.09 -17.65
C ILE A 474 -5.55 5.35 -17.17
N GLY A 475 -5.82 5.10 -15.90
CA GLY A 475 -6.98 5.62 -15.18
C GLY A 475 -6.56 6.63 -14.11
N LYS A 476 -7.28 7.75 -13.97
CA LYS A 476 -7.22 8.68 -12.83
C LYS A 476 -8.48 8.46 -12.00
N GLY A 477 -8.34 7.84 -10.83
CA GLY A 477 -9.45 7.50 -9.94
C GLY A 477 -9.63 8.51 -8.83
N THR A 478 -10.86 8.90 -8.52
CA THR A 478 -11.22 9.90 -7.50
C THR A 478 -12.21 9.36 -6.47
N PRO A 479 -12.17 9.84 -5.21
CA PRO A 479 -13.26 9.68 -4.25
C PRO A 479 -14.45 10.60 -4.59
N ALA A 480 -15.60 10.35 -3.95
CA ALA A 480 -16.88 10.98 -4.26
C ALA A 480 -16.89 12.53 -4.19
N PRO A 481 -16.31 13.19 -3.16
CA PRO A 481 -16.35 14.66 -3.06
C PRO A 481 -15.57 15.38 -4.17
N LEU A 482 -14.67 14.67 -4.86
CA LEU A 482 -13.77 15.23 -5.87
C LEU A 482 -14.19 14.93 -7.32
N ILE A 483 -15.25 14.14 -7.54
CA ILE A 483 -15.80 13.80 -8.87
C ILE A 483 -15.98 15.06 -9.75
N LYS A 484 -16.56 16.14 -9.20
CA LYS A 484 -16.83 17.39 -9.93
C LYS A 484 -15.57 18.03 -10.54
N ARG A 485 -14.38 17.86 -9.93
CA ARG A 485 -13.12 18.35 -10.50
C ARG A 485 -12.71 17.53 -11.72
N LEU A 486 -12.82 16.20 -11.61
CA LEU A 486 -12.46 15.27 -12.67
C LEU A 486 -13.45 15.30 -13.85
N GLU A 487 -14.73 15.62 -13.60
CA GLU A 487 -15.73 15.93 -14.62
C GLU A 487 -15.39 17.23 -15.38
N ASN A 488 -14.92 18.27 -14.67
CA ASN A 488 -14.45 19.51 -15.29
C ASN A 488 -13.19 19.26 -16.14
N GLU A 489 -12.21 18.50 -15.65
CA GLU A 489 -11.05 18.06 -16.44
C GLU A 489 -11.52 17.32 -17.72
N ALA A 490 -12.44 16.37 -17.60
CA ALA A 490 -13.01 15.67 -18.75
C ALA A 490 -13.69 16.62 -19.76
N GLY A 491 -14.30 17.72 -19.29
CA GLY A 491 -14.81 18.81 -20.12
C GLY A 491 -13.71 19.55 -20.90
N ILE A 492 -12.59 19.85 -20.25
CA ILE A 492 -11.41 20.48 -20.89
C ILE A 492 -10.82 19.55 -21.96
N TYR A 493 -10.63 18.26 -21.66
CA TYR A 493 -10.16 17.29 -22.65
C TYR A 493 -11.07 17.22 -23.88
N LYS A 494 -12.41 17.19 -23.70
CA LYS A 494 -13.39 17.23 -24.80
C LYS A 494 -13.22 18.48 -25.68
N ARG A 495 -13.03 19.66 -25.07
CA ARG A 495 -12.77 20.93 -25.79
C ARG A 495 -11.46 20.90 -26.59
N LEU A 496 -10.46 20.17 -26.11
CA LEU A 496 -9.14 20.04 -26.72
C LEU A 496 -8.98 18.80 -27.64
N LYS A 497 -10.08 18.16 -28.10
CA LYS A 497 -10.06 16.90 -28.90
C LYS A 497 -9.01 16.87 -30.03
N HIS A 498 -8.84 17.97 -30.75
CA HIS A 498 -7.91 18.10 -31.90
C HIS A 498 -6.42 18.18 -31.53
N MET A 499 -6.06 18.33 -30.25
CA MET A 499 -4.68 18.28 -29.74
C MET A 499 -4.31 16.91 -29.14
N GLN A 500 -5.32 16.07 -28.89
CA GLN A 500 -5.15 14.76 -28.29
C GLN A 500 -4.31 13.82 -29.19
N GLY A 501 -3.56 12.92 -28.58
CA GLY A 501 -2.65 12.01 -29.28
C GLY A 501 -1.39 12.67 -29.86
N THR A 502 -1.24 13.99 -29.76
CA THR A 502 -0.08 14.75 -30.26
C THR A 502 0.67 15.50 -29.15
N SER A 503 -0.04 16.36 -28.41
CA SER A 503 0.53 17.19 -27.32
C SER A 503 -0.28 17.12 -26.01
N ILE A 504 -1.37 16.34 -26.01
CA ILE A 504 -2.26 16.08 -24.87
C ILE A 504 -2.64 14.58 -24.97
N PRO A 505 -2.82 13.86 -23.85
CA PRO A 505 -3.34 12.49 -23.90
C PRO A 505 -4.71 12.38 -24.60
N VAL A 506 -4.99 11.19 -25.12
CA VAL A 506 -6.31 10.81 -25.62
C VAL A 506 -7.22 10.55 -24.43
N PHE A 507 -8.34 11.25 -24.37
CA PHE A 507 -9.40 10.99 -23.41
C PHE A 507 -10.26 9.82 -23.89
N LEU A 508 -10.31 8.75 -23.09
CA LEU A 508 -10.99 7.50 -23.43
C LEU A 508 -12.39 7.38 -22.80
N GLY A 509 -12.85 8.36 -22.02
CA GLY A 509 -14.10 8.30 -21.28
C GLY A 509 -13.88 8.12 -19.78
N ALA A 510 -14.93 7.72 -19.06
CA ALA A 510 -14.89 7.47 -17.63
C ALA A 510 -15.90 6.39 -17.22
N VAL A 511 -15.71 5.78 -16.05
CA VAL A 511 -16.62 4.83 -15.42
C VAL A 511 -16.86 5.22 -13.96
N ASP A 512 -18.13 5.29 -13.60
CA ASP A 512 -18.62 5.35 -12.22
C ASP A 512 -18.85 3.92 -11.70
N LEU A 513 -18.32 3.63 -10.51
CA LEU A 513 -18.44 2.34 -9.82
C LEU A 513 -19.70 2.26 -8.95
N ARG A 514 -20.29 3.41 -8.58
CA ARG A 514 -21.47 3.46 -7.69
C ARG A 514 -22.69 2.72 -8.28
N PRO A 515 -23.02 2.81 -9.58
CA PRO A 515 -24.09 2.01 -10.18
C PRO A 515 -23.81 0.50 -10.24
N MET A 516 -22.59 0.06 -9.94
CA MET A 516 -22.21 -1.36 -9.83
C MET A 516 -22.16 -1.83 -8.36
N ASN A 517 -22.44 -0.94 -7.40
CA ASN A 517 -22.21 -1.14 -5.97
C ASN A 517 -20.79 -1.67 -5.66
N LYS A 518 -19.78 -1.01 -6.26
CA LYS A 518 -18.36 -1.29 -6.01
C LYS A 518 -17.60 -0.05 -5.57
N ILE A 519 -16.54 -0.29 -4.79
CA ILE A 519 -15.56 0.68 -4.30
C ILE A 519 -14.18 0.08 -4.56
N TYR A 520 -13.22 0.88 -4.99
CA TYR A 520 -11.81 0.50 -4.98
C TYR A 520 -11.13 1.15 -3.76
N TYR A 521 -10.76 0.33 -2.78
CA TYR A 521 -10.00 0.74 -1.60
C TYR A 521 -8.54 0.97 -2.03
N TYR A 522 -8.17 2.23 -2.28
CA TYR A 522 -6.83 2.59 -2.76
C TYR A 522 -5.82 2.75 -1.61
N ASP A 523 -6.27 3.34 -0.51
CA ASP A 523 -5.52 3.56 0.72
C ASP A 523 -6.54 3.70 1.87
N HIS A 524 -6.08 3.77 3.12
CA HIS A 524 -6.97 3.93 4.28
C HIS A 524 -7.90 5.16 4.12
N ARG A 525 -9.22 4.93 4.21
CA ARG A 525 -10.28 5.92 3.95
C ARG A 525 -10.26 6.60 2.56
N VAL A 526 -9.52 6.07 1.58
CA VAL A 526 -9.50 6.57 0.19
C VAL A 526 -10.33 5.64 -0.71
N TYR A 527 -11.64 5.85 -0.68
CA TYR A 527 -12.62 5.09 -1.46
C TYR A 527 -12.74 5.65 -2.88
N ILE A 528 -12.04 5.05 -3.84
CA ILE A 528 -12.15 5.42 -5.24
C ILE A 528 -13.45 4.86 -5.82
N VAL A 529 -14.29 5.74 -6.36
CA VAL A 529 -15.64 5.41 -6.85
C VAL A 529 -15.90 5.87 -8.29
N HIS A 530 -15.04 6.69 -8.86
CA HIS A 530 -15.13 7.13 -10.26
C HIS A 530 -13.72 7.17 -10.87
N VAL A 531 -13.57 6.69 -12.09
CA VAL A 531 -12.27 6.64 -12.80
C VAL A 531 -12.40 7.19 -14.21
N THR A 532 -11.56 8.18 -14.55
CA THR A 532 -11.45 8.75 -15.89
C THR A 532 -10.23 8.18 -16.61
N PHE A 533 -10.36 7.90 -17.90
CA PHE A 533 -9.37 7.14 -18.67
C PHE A 533 -8.62 7.99 -19.70
N PHE A 534 -7.31 7.77 -19.77
CA PHE A 534 -6.39 8.51 -20.64
C PHE A 534 -5.38 7.57 -21.30
N SER A 535 -4.87 7.93 -22.48
CA SER A 535 -3.64 7.30 -23.01
C SER A 535 -2.41 7.67 -22.17
N TRP A 536 -1.35 6.87 -22.26
CA TRP A 536 -0.14 7.09 -21.45
C TRP A 536 0.65 8.34 -21.92
N GLY A 537 0.67 9.36 -21.07
CA GLY A 537 1.27 10.68 -21.36
C GLY A 537 2.78 10.67 -21.59
N GLY A 538 3.52 9.67 -21.10
CA GLY A 538 4.97 9.57 -21.27
C GLY A 538 5.74 9.42 -19.96
N ARG A 539 7.01 9.85 -19.95
CA ARG A 539 7.89 9.86 -18.78
C ARG A 539 8.14 11.28 -18.29
N THR A 540 8.44 11.44 -17.00
CA THR A 540 8.93 12.70 -16.44
C THR A 540 10.25 13.09 -17.09
N LEU A 541 10.49 14.39 -17.23
CA LEU A 541 11.68 14.90 -17.93
C LEU A 541 12.98 14.67 -17.15
N SER A 542 12.90 14.69 -15.81
CA SER A 542 13.98 14.33 -14.91
C SER A 542 14.52 12.90 -15.07
N SER A 543 13.78 12.00 -15.75
CA SER A 543 14.22 10.61 -16.01
C SER A 543 14.94 10.45 -17.35
N LEU A 544 15.39 11.53 -18.00
CA LEU A 544 15.88 11.51 -19.39
C LEU A 544 17.20 12.29 -19.57
N GLU A 545 18.24 11.58 -19.98
CA GLU A 545 19.46 12.17 -20.54
C GLU A 545 19.15 12.75 -21.94
N LEU A 546 18.74 14.03 -21.98
CA LEU A 546 18.34 14.72 -23.21
C LEU A 546 19.56 15.40 -23.88
N PRO A 547 19.92 15.02 -25.13
CA PRO A 547 20.94 15.75 -25.90
C PRO A 547 20.59 17.24 -26.04
N SER A 548 21.59 18.12 -25.96
CA SER A 548 21.43 19.57 -25.88
C SER A 548 20.54 20.18 -26.99
N GLY A 549 20.64 19.69 -28.22
CA GLY A 549 19.79 20.11 -29.35
C GLY A 549 18.33 19.64 -29.28
N LEU A 550 18.03 18.58 -28.51
CA LEU A 550 16.66 18.07 -28.33
C LEU A 550 15.86 18.93 -27.35
N SER A 551 16.50 19.40 -26.27
CA SER A 551 15.88 20.31 -25.27
C SER A 551 15.23 21.54 -25.92
N LYS A 552 15.93 22.22 -26.86
CA LYS A 552 15.35 23.39 -27.55
C LYS A 552 14.10 23.01 -28.36
N ARG A 553 14.15 21.93 -29.14
CA ARG A 553 13.02 21.46 -29.97
C ARG A 553 11.80 21.07 -29.11
N LEU A 554 12.03 20.45 -27.95
CA LEU A 554 10.97 20.13 -26.99
C LEU A 554 10.39 21.41 -26.35
N THR A 555 11.23 22.40 -26.05
CA THR A 555 10.81 23.72 -25.53
C THR A 555 9.92 24.46 -26.52
N ASP A 556 10.37 24.56 -27.78
CA ASP A 556 9.62 25.24 -28.84
C ASP A 556 8.29 24.52 -29.12
N GLY A 557 8.28 23.18 -29.13
CA GLY A 557 7.07 22.36 -29.29
C GLY A 557 6.08 22.46 -28.11
N ALA A 558 6.56 22.53 -26.87
CA ALA A 558 5.72 22.78 -25.70
C ALA A 558 5.10 24.18 -25.77
N CYS A 559 5.88 25.21 -26.12
CA CYS A 559 5.40 26.58 -26.29
C CYS A 559 4.38 26.71 -27.45
N GLN A 560 4.51 25.92 -28.51
CA GLN A 560 3.48 25.84 -29.56
C GLN A 560 2.20 25.18 -29.06
N SER A 561 2.33 24.12 -28.26
CA SER A 561 1.20 23.38 -27.69
C SER A 561 0.41 24.22 -26.68
N ILE A 562 1.08 24.99 -25.83
CA ILE A 562 0.44 25.94 -24.90
C ILE A 562 -0.32 27.03 -25.67
N ARG A 563 0.29 27.65 -26.69
CA ARG A 563 -0.43 28.63 -27.54
C ARG A 563 -1.64 28.03 -28.27
N ALA A 564 -1.55 26.78 -28.73
CA ALA A 564 -2.67 26.09 -29.33
C ALA A 564 -3.83 25.91 -28.32
N MET A 565 -3.52 25.58 -27.07
CA MET A 565 -4.48 25.52 -25.97
C MET A 565 -5.14 26.89 -25.69
N HIS A 566 -4.34 27.95 -25.59
CA HIS A 566 -4.83 29.34 -25.39
C HIS A 566 -5.74 29.79 -26.53
N SER A 567 -5.40 29.48 -27.79
CA SER A 567 -6.24 29.78 -28.97
C SER A 567 -7.60 29.07 -29.00
N LYS A 568 -7.84 28.13 -28.06
CA LYS A 568 -9.13 27.44 -27.86
C LYS A 568 -9.85 27.96 -26.62
N GLY A 569 -9.35 29.02 -26.00
CA GLY A 569 -9.90 29.60 -24.78
C GLY A 569 -9.74 28.66 -23.58
N VAL A 570 -8.60 27.98 -23.45
CA VAL A 570 -8.25 27.19 -22.25
C VAL A 570 -6.89 27.67 -21.75
N VAL A 571 -6.82 28.00 -20.45
CA VAL A 571 -5.58 28.31 -19.71
C VAL A 571 -5.44 27.26 -18.60
N HIS A 572 -4.24 26.74 -18.36
CA HIS A 572 -4.04 25.51 -17.55
C HIS A 572 -3.97 25.77 -16.04
N ASN A 573 -3.42 26.91 -15.63
CA ASN A 573 -3.16 27.35 -14.26
C ASN A 573 -2.35 26.36 -13.39
N ASP A 574 -1.65 25.40 -14.00
CA ASP A 574 -0.79 24.42 -13.32
C ASP A 574 0.30 23.85 -14.24
N ILE A 575 0.92 24.70 -15.07
CA ILE A 575 2.09 24.30 -15.87
C ILE A 575 3.29 24.15 -14.93
N ARG A 576 3.68 22.90 -14.65
CA ARG A 576 4.84 22.52 -13.82
C ARG A 576 5.51 21.25 -14.36
N GLN A 577 6.76 21.00 -13.97
CA GLN A 577 7.57 19.86 -14.47
C GLN A 577 6.88 18.48 -14.36
N PRO A 578 6.13 18.14 -13.28
CA PRO A 578 5.35 16.89 -13.23
C PRO A 578 4.25 16.77 -14.31
N ASN A 579 3.70 17.92 -14.74
CA ASN A 579 2.58 18.01 -15.66
C ASN A 579 3.05 18.11 -17.14
N MET A 580 4.35 17.98 -17.39
CA MET A 580 4.98 18.06 -18.71
C MET A 580 5.80 16.79 -18.98
N LEU A 581 5.16 15.78 -19.58
CA LEU A 581 5.77 14.47 -19.82
C LEU A 581 6.34 14.36 -21.23
N TYR A 582 7.49 13.71 -21.42
CA TYR A 582 7.97 13.36 -22.77
C TYR A 582 7.41 12.01 -23.20
N ASN A 583 6.64 12.00 -24.30
CA ASN A 583 6.11 10.78 -24.92
C ASN A 583 7.06 10.28 -26.03
N PRO A 584 7.56 9.03 -25.97
CA PRO A 584 8.50 8.50 -26.96
C PRO A 584 7.85 8.18 -28.32
N ASP A 585 6.56 7.87 -28.37
CA ASP A 585 5.83 7.50 -29.59
C ASP A 585 5.65 8.71 -30.53
N THR A 586 5.34 9.88 -29.94
CA THR A 586 5.14 11.15 -30.64
C THR A 586 6.42 11.98 -30.72
N LYS A 587 7.41 11.70 -29.85
CA LYS A 587 8.65 12.47 -29.66
C LYS A 587 8.37 13.94 -29.31
N ARG A 588 7.34 14.17 -28.49
CA ARG A 588 6.86 15.49 -28.06
C ARG A 588 6.62 15.52 -26.55
N ILE A 589 6.51 16.74 -26.02
CA ILE A 589 5.94 16.98 -24.69
C ILE A 589 4.42 16.81 -24.76
N MET A 590 3.87 16.07 -23.81
CA MET A 590 2.45 16.03 -23.49
C MET A 590 2.18 16.82 -22.21
N ILE A 591 1.12 17.62 -22.26
CA ILE A 591 0.63 18.41 -21.14
C ILE A 591 -0.52 17.62 -20.49
N ILE A 592 -0.51 17.50 -19.16
CA ILE A 592 -1.45 16.67 -18.36
C ILE A 592 -1.93 17.42 -17.11
N ASP A 593 -2.94 16.86 -16.42
CA ASP A 593 -3.50 17.34 -15.15
C ASP A 593 -4.22 18.70 -15.21
N PHE A 594 -5.35 18.71 -15.93
CA PHE A 594 -6.14 19.91 -16.22
C PHE A 594 -7.14 20.28 -15.10
N ASP A 595 -6.97 19.76 -13.87
CA ASP A 595 -7.88 20.02 -12.74
C ASP A 595 -8.01 21.50 -12.36
N ARG A 596 -6.98 22.30 -12.65
CA ARG A 596 -6.95 23.75 -12.44
C ARG A 596 -7.23 24.55 -13.72
N ALA A 597 -7.43 23.88 -14.86
CA ALA A 597 -7.61 24.54 -16.13
C ALA A 597 -8.96 25.26 -16.19
N ARG A 598 -8.95 26.46 -16.78
CA ARG A 598 -10.13 27.35 -16.86
C ARG A 598 -10.43 27.66 -18.31
N VAL A 599 -11.71 27.56 -18.68
CA VAL A 599 -12.20 28.10 -19.95
C VAL A 599 -12.24 29.63 -19.83
N VAL A 600 -11.60 30.31 -20.76
CA VAL A 600 -11.58 31.77 -20.87
C VAL A 600 -12.32 32.16 -22.14
N GLU A 601 -13.30 33.06 -22.02
CA GLU A 601 -13.99 33.57 -23.19
C GLU A 601 -13.06 34.46 -24.02
N THR A 602 -12.88 34.06 -25.28
CA THR A 602 -12.32 34.88 -26.34
C THR A 602 -13.42 35.79 -26.86
N SER A 603 -13.56 36.98 -26.26
CA SER A 603 -14.35 38.07 -26.86
C SER A 603 -13.90 38.27 -28.30
N ARG A 604 -14.85 38.26 -29.25
CA ARG A 604 -14.54 38.23 -30.68
C ARG A 604 -13.82 39.48 -31.21
N HIS A 605 -13.70 40.53 -30.41
CA HIS A 605 -13.20 41.85 -30.82
C HIS A 605 -11.75 42.17 -30.43
N GLU A 606 -11.05 41.33 -29.65
CA GLU A 606 -9.63 41.55 -29.26
C GLU A 606 -8.67 40.54 -29.93
N HIS A 607 -8.49 40.66 -31.24
CA HIS A 607 -7.67 39.73 -32.04
C HIS A 607 -6.14 40.00 -32.03
N SER A 608 -5.62 40.87 -31.14
CA SER A 608 -4.21 41.31 -31.20
C SER A 608 -3.48 41.51 -29.86
N ARG A 609 -4.09 41.19 -28.71
CA ARG A 609 -3.42 41.26 -27.40
C ARG A 609 -3.41 39.90 -26.71
N THR A 610 -2.22 39.36 -26.48
CA THR A 610 -1.98 38.28 -25.49
C THR A 610 -2.48 38.75 -24.13
N LYS A 611 -3.29 37.94 -23.44
CA LYS A 611 -3.69 38.26 -22.07
C LYS A 611 -2.50 37.99 -21.14
N PRO A 612 -2.32 38.74 -20.03
CA PRO A 612 -1.12 38.59 -19.18
C PRO A 612 -0.86 37.16 -18.66
N GLY A 613 -1.91 36.36 -18.47
CA GLY A 613 -1.79 34.94 -18.10
C GLY A 613 -1.26 34.03 -19.22
N ASP A 614 -1.55 34.35 -20.48
CA ASP A 614 -1.15 33.54 -21.63
C ASP A 614 0.37 33.53 -21.77
N GLU A 615 1.00 34.70 -21.64
CA GLU A 615 2.47 34.80 -21.66
C GLU A 615 3.12 34.25 -20.40
N ALA A 616 2.49 34.37 -19.22
CA ALA A 616 3.02 33.82 -17.98
C ALA A 616 3.22 32.29 -18.05
N GLU A 617 2.24 31.53 -18.57
CA GLU A 617 2.39 30.08 -18.76
C GLU A 617 3.49 29.72 -19.75
N ILE A 618 3.62 30.48 -20.85
CA ILE A 618 4.65 30.24 -21.88
C ILE A 618 6.05 30.58 -21.34
N GLN A 619 6.20 31.65 -20.56
CA GLN A 619 7.46 32.01 -19.90
C GLN A 619 7.84 30.97 -18.83
N HIS A 620 6.87 30.49 -18.04
CA HIS A 620 7.13 29.48 -17.01
C HIS A 620 7.49 28.11 -17.62
N ALA A 621 6.82 27.70 -18.70
CA ALA A 621 7.20 26.49 -19.46
C ALA A 621 8.63 26.56 -20.02
N LYS A 622 9.04 27.72 -20.57
CA LYS A 622 10.43 27.95 -21.00
C LYS A 622 11.41 27.85 -19.83
N TYR A 623 11.07 28.45 -18.68
CA TYR A 623 11.90 28.41 -17.48
C TYR A 623 12.15 26.97 -17.01
N ILE A 624 11.09 26.16 -16.87
CA ILE A 624 11.17 24.74 -16.50
C ILE A 624 12.11 23.99 -17.46
N LEU A 625 11.83 24.03 -18.76
CA LEU A 625 12.59 23.29 -19.78
C LEU A 625 14.01 23.85 -20.03
N SER A 626 14.30 25.06 -19.52
CA SER A 626 15.65 25.62 -19.50
C SER A 626 16.48 25.17 -18.28
N ARG A 627 15.86 24.90 -17.13
CA ARG A 627 16.56 24.56 -15.88
C ARG A 627 17.23 23.19 -15.91
N GLU A 628 16.66 22.21 -16.60
CA GLU A 628 17.27 20.87 -16.73
C GLU A 628 18.63 20.90 -17.46
N LYS A 629 18.94 21.96 -18.22
CA LYS A 629 20.27 22.19 -18.79
C LYS A 629 21.36 22.39 -17.73
N GLY A 630 21.00 22.77 -16.51
CA GLY A 630 21.92 23.09 -15.41
C GLY A 630 22.23 21.93 -14.46
N CYS A 631 21.48 20.83 -14.50
CA CYS A 631 21.65 19.72 -13.55
C CYS A 631 22.61 18.62 -14.02
N SER A 632 23.27 18.78 -15.16
CA SER A 632 24.14 17.74 -15.74
C SER A 632 25.65 17.93 -15.46
N VAL A 633 26.01 18.75 -14.47
CA VAL A 633 27.38 18.86 -13.95
C VAL A 633 27.39 19.07 -12.43
N LYS A 634 27.49 17.97 -11.68
CA LYS A 634 28.29 17.85 -10.44
C LYS A 634 28.43 16.39 -10.03
#